data_AF-A0A2G9N7R6-F1
#
_entry.id   AF-A0A2G9N7R6-F1
#
_cell.length_a   1.000
_cell.length_b   1.000
_cell.length_c   1.000
_cell.angle_alpha   90.00
_cell.angle_beta   90.00
_cell.angle_gamma   90.00
#
_symmetry.space_group_name_H-M   'P 1'
#
loop_
_entity.id
_entity.type
_entity.pdbx_description
1 polymer ?
#
loop_
_entity_poly.entity_id
_entity_poly.type
_entity_poly.pdbx_seq_one_letter_code
_entity_poly.pdbx_strand_id
1 'polypeptide(L)'
;MLSLNNSYIRIINPDYHLNGHEVEKMAFGTQKKFDKLNMLLTNSFGNLRNDILRLNQRIDQIEAILANSNLGAMKEFIAFQEKELETMKQMIAEAYAHNAQPAAEAAQEPQQTAQAGVRIIGVQFEGPSDRENPNGEWVEIEGYGVNMSGWMLCDGDNKHVFTFPDGFIIHGKVKVFSGKGRNTSSRLFWKNPTPIWNNEEDIATLFDTQGNVISQVRSAKVHNFEILA
;
A
#
# COMPACT_ATOMS: atom_id res chain seq x y z
N MET A 1 58.34 9.92 33.81
CA MET A 1 57.04 9.40 34.28
C MET A 1 57.19 8.12 35.14
N LEU A 2 58.29 7.94 35.89
CA LEU A 2 58.51 6.77 36.76
C LEU A 2 58.23 7.03 38.26
N SER A 3 57.92 8.27 38.67
CA SER A 3 57.77 8.60 40.09
C SER A 3 56.35 8.37 40.66
N LEU A 4 55.33 8.20 39.82
CA LEU A 4 53.94 8.10 40.30
C LEU A 4 53.52 6.68 40.70
N ASN A 5 54.15 5.63 40.16
CA ASN A 5 53.72 4.24 40.41
C ASN A 5 54.26 3.64 41.71
N ASN A 6 55.37 4.14 42.25
CA ASN A 6 55.98 3.56 43.46
C ASN A 6 55.25 4.01 44.75
N SER A 7 54.54 5.14 44.69
CA SER A 7 53.82 5.72 45.83
C SER A 7 52.49 5.00 46.12
N TYR A 8 51.81 4.49 45.09
CA TYR A 8 50.48 3.88 45.24
C TYR A 8 50.53 2.45 45.81
N ILE A 9 51.60 1.69 45.51
CA ILE A 9 51.75 0.29 45.97
C ILE A 9 52.12 0.21 47.45
N ARG A 10 52.93 1.16 47.96
CA ARG A 10 53.27 1.25 49.40
C ARG A 10 52.07 1.52 50.32
N ILE A 11 50.99 2.13 49.80
CA ILE A 11 49.80 2.48 50.59
C ILE A 11 48.95 1.24 50.91
N ILE A 12 49.02 0.19 50.09
CA ILE A 12 48.12 -0.97 50.19
C ILE A 12 48.76 -2.14 50.96
N ASN A 13 50.10 -2.28 50.94
CA ASN A 13 50.79 -3.31 51.72
C ASN A 13 52.24 -2.88 52.05
N PRO A 14 52.52 -2.41 53.28
CA PRO A 14 53.79 -1.77 53.63
C PRO A 14 55.00 -2.72 53.65
N ASP A 15 54.78 -4.03 53.77
CA ASP A 15 55.84 -5.05 53.79
C ASP A 15 56.12 -5.67 52.39
N TYR A 16 55.36 -5.29 51.36
CA TYR A 16 55.57 -5.76 50.00
C TYR A 16 56.61 -4.90 49.27
N HIS A 17 57.83 -5.42 49.17
CA HIS A 17 58.90 -4.83 48.38
C HIS A 17 58.95 -5.47 47.00
N LEU A 18 58.29 -4.86 46.01
CA LEU A 18 58.60 -5.18 44.61
C LEU A 18 60.03 -4.71 44.32
N ASN A 19 60.90 -5.63 43.91
CA ASN A 19 62.21 -5.23 43.39
C ASN A 19 62.00 -4.41 42.10
N GLY A 20 62.95 -3.53 41.76
CA GLY A 20 62.79 -2.61 40.61
C GLY A 20 62.44 -3.33 39.30
N HIS A 21 62.91 -4.56 39.14
CA HIS A 21 62.66 -5.41 37.98
C HIS A 21 61.21 -5.91 37.88
N GLU A 22 60.53 -6.17 39.00
CA GLU A 22 59.10 -6.54 39.01
C GLU A 22 58.18 -5.35 38.73
N VAL A 23 58.53 -4.15 39.23
CA VAL A 23 57.82 -2.90 38.90
C VAL A 23 57.93 -2.58 37.42
N GLU A 24 59.13 -2.72 36.84
CA GLU A 24 59.36 -2.53 35.40
C GLU A 24 58.58 -3.53 34.53
N LYS A 25 58.55 -4.82 34.92
CA LYS A 25 57.75 -5.84 34.21
C LYS A 25 56.25 -5.52 34.23
N MET A 26 55.72 -5.07 35.36
CA MET A 26 54.31 -4.67 35.47
C MET A 26 54.00 -3.39 34.68
N ALA A 27 54.88 -2.39 34.73
CA ALA A 27 54.75 -1.16 33.94
C ALA A 27 54.80 -1.46 32.43
N PHE A 28 55.73 -2.30 31.99
CA PHE A 28 55.87 -2.72 30.59
C PHE A 28 54.64 -3.52 30.10
N GLY A 29 54.15 -4.45 30.92
CA GLY A 29 52.93 -5.21 30.62
C GLY A 29 51.68 -4.32 30.50
N THR A 30 51.61 -3.26 31.30
CA THR A 30 50.51 -2.28 31.26
C THR A 30 50.61 -1.39 30.02
N GLN A 31 51.81 -0.89 29.69
CA GLN A 31 52.06 -0.09 28.49
C GLN A 31 51.72 -0.87 27.22
N LYS A 32 52.12 -2.14 27.12
CA LYS A 32 51.80 -3.00 25.96
C LYS A 32 50.29 -3.20 25.76
N LYS A 33 49.51 -3.29 26.85
CA LYS A 33 48.04 -3.36 26.77
C LYS A 33 47.44 -2.05 26.29
N PHE A 34 47.95 -0.91 26.77
CA PHE A 34 47.54 0.42 26.32
C PHE A 34 47.83 0.63 24.83
N ASP A 35 49.04 0.29 24.37
CA ASP A 35 49.44 0.42 22.97
C ASP A 35 48.57 -0.45 22.04
N LYS A 36 48.26 -1.68 22.47
CA LYS A 36 47.36 -2.58 21.73
C LYS A 36 45.94 -2.02 21.65
N LEU A 37 45.43 -1.46 22.74
CA LEU A 37 44.10 -0.84 22.78
C LEU A 37 44.06 0.39 21.86
N ASN A 38 45.10 1.23 21.90
CA ASN A 38 45.20 2.42 21.07
C ASN A 38 45.24 2.05 19.58
N MET A 39 46.03 1.04 19.20
CA MET A 39 46.07 0.51 17.83
C MET A 39 44.70 -0.01 17.37
N LEU A 40 43.99 -0.77 18.21
CA LEU A 40 42.65 -1.27 17.90
C LEU A 40 41.64 -0.14 17.71
N LEU A 41 41.69 0.88 18.58
CA LEU A 41 40.84 2.06 18.46
C LEU A 41 41.14 2.80 17.16
N THR A 42 42.40 3.09 16.84
CA THR A 42 42.79 3.77 15.59
C THR A 42 42.31 3.00 14.36
N ASN A 43 42.47 1.68 14.32
CA ASN A 43 42.02 0.86 13.20
C ASN A 43 40.48 0.87 13.07
N SER A 44 39.76 0.76 14.20
CA SER A 44 38.30 0.79 14.19
C SER A 44 37.74 2.14 13.73
N PHE A 45 38.34 3.26 14.17
CA PHE A 45 37.96 4.60 13.71
C PHE A 45 38.30 4.81 12.23
N GLY A 46 39.42 4.27 11.74
CA GLY A 46 39.76 4.29 10.32
C GLY A 46 38.73 3.57 9.46
N ASN A 47 38.30 2.37 9.87
CA ASN A 47 37.27 1.62 9.18
C ASN A 47 35.93 2.36 9.16
N LEU A 48 35.48 2.87 10.32
CA LEU A 48 34.24 3.63 10.41
C LEU A 48 34.25 4.89 9.53
N ARG A 49 35.39 5.60 9.46
CA ARG A 49 35.57 6.75 8.58
C ARG A 49 35.40 6.37 7.10
N ASN A 50 35.95 5.23 6.70
CA ASN A 50 35.84 4.73 5.32
C ASN A 50 34.40 4.31 4.99
N ASP A 51 33.70 3.69 5.92
CA ASP A 51 32.30 3.30 5.74
C ASP A 51 31.38 4.51 5.60
N ILE A 52 31.58 5.56 6.41
CA ILE A 52 30.86 6.84 6.29
C ILE A 52 31.09 7.45 4.91
N LEU A 53 32.34 7.45 4.42
CA LEU A 53 32.65 8.01 3.11
C LEU A 53 31.92 7.26 1.97
N ARG A 54 31.87 5.92 2.05
CA ARG A 54 31.14 5.09 1.09
C ARG A 54 29.64 5.33 1.15
N LEU A 55 29.08 5.53 2.34
CA LEU A 55 27.66 5.83 2.50
C LEU A 55 27.31 7.20 1.90
N ASN A 56 28.11 8.23 2.15
CA ASN A 56 27.90 9.55 1.55
C ASN A 56 27.96 9.49 0.03
N GLN A 57 28.94 8.78 -0.54
CA GLN A 57 29.01 8.59 -1.99
C GLN A 57 27.77 7.89 -2.57
N ARG A 58 27.19 6.92 -1.85
CA ARG A 58 25.94 6.26 -2.25
C ARG A 58 24.74 7.19 -2.16
N ILE A 59 24.69 8.08 -1.16
CA ILE A 59 23.65 9.11 -1.05
C ILE A 59 23.71 10.04 -2.26
N ASP A 60 24.90 10.56 -2.59
CA ASP A 60 25.09 11.44 -3.76
C ASP A 60 24.64 10.76 -5.07
N GLN A 61 24.92 9.46 -5.22
CA GLN A 61 24.47 8.68 -6.38
C GLN A 61 22.94 8.54 -6.44
N ILE A 62 22.29 8.32 -5.30
CA ILE A 62 20.83 8.23 -5.22
C ILE A 62 20.20 9.59 -5.54
N GLU A 63 20.74 10.68 -5.01
CA GLU A 63 20.27 12.03 -5.30
C GLU A 63 20.38 12.36 -6.79
N ALA A 64 21.47 11.97 -7.45
CA ALA A 64 21.63 12.14 -8.90
C ALA A 64 20.61 11.31 -9.70
N ILE A 65 20.30 10.08 -9.26
CA ILE A 65 19.26 9.25 -9.90
C ILE A 65 17.89 9.89 -9.74
N LEU A 66 17.56 10.39 -8.54
CA LEU A 66 16.30 11.07 -8.27
C LEU A 66 16.16 12.38 -9.06
N ALA A 67 17.24 13.15 -9.20
CA ALA A 67 17.25 14.37 -10.00
C ALA A 67 17.03 14.12 -11.51
N ASN A 68 17.52 12.99 -12.02
CA ASN A 68 17.32 12.56 -13.41
C ASN A 68 16.02 11.76 -13.62
N SER A 69 15.33 11.41 -12.55
CA SER A 69 14.04 10.74 -12.65
C SER A 69 13.00 11.71 -13.20
N ASN A 70 12.10 11.23 -14.04
CA ASN A 70 11.02 12.05 -14.61
C ASN A 70 9.94 12.41 -13.59
N LEU A 71 10.25 12.34 -12.29
CA LEU A 71 9.34 12.55 -11.17
C LEU A 71 8.78 13.98 -11.14
N GLY A 72 9.58 14.98 -11.55
CA GLY A 72 9.12 16.35 -11.72
C GLY A 72 8.03 16.46 -12.79
N ALA A 73 8.31 15.95 -13.99
CA ALA A 73 7.35 15.96 -15.09
C ALA A 73 6.10 15.11 -14.79
N MET A 74 6.25 13.98 -14.08
CA MET A 74 5.11 13.18 -13.62
C MET A 74 4.25 13.93 -12.60
N LYS A 75 4.85 14.69 -11.67
CA LYS A 75 4.10 15.52 -10.73
C LYS A 75 3.35 16.65 -11.44
N GLU A 76 3.99 17.30 -12.41
CA GLU A 76 3.33 18.32 -13.23
C GLU A 76 2.19 17.74 -14.08
N PHE A 77 2.38 16.53 -14.63
CA PHE A 77 1.34 15.82 -15.36
C PHE A 77 0.16 15.44 -14.45
N ILE A 78 0.41 14.92 -13.25
CA ILE A 78 -0.65 14.61 -12.28
C ILE A 78 -1.39 15.88 -11.86
N ALA A 79 -0.69 16.96 -11.52
CA ALA A 79 -1.30 18.24 -11.16
C ALA A 79 -2.14 18.83 -12.31
N PHE A 80 -1.71 18.62 -13.56
CA PHE A 80 -2.50 18.98 -14.74
C PHE A 80 -3.80 18.16 -14.82
N GLN A 81 -3.73 16.84 -14.65
CA GLN A 81 -4.91 15.96 -14.66
C GLN A 81 -5.89 16.27 -13.51
N GLU A 82 -5.38 16.58 -12.31
CA GLU A 82 -6.21 16.99 -11.17
C GLU A 82 -6.95 18.31 -11.43
N LYS A 83 -6.30 19.27 -12.10
CA LYS A 83 -6.93 20.53 -12.49
C LYS A 83 -8.04 20.31 -13.53
N GLU A 84 -7.83 19.43 -14.50
CA GLU A 84 -8.86 19.05 -15.48
C GLU A 84 -10.05 18.38 -14.79
N LEU A 85 -9.79 17.46 -13.85
CA LEU A 85 -10.82 16.80 -13.05
C LEU A 85 -11.65 17.81 -12.24
N GLU A 86 -11.00 18.79 -11.61
CA GLU A 86 -11.70 19.81 -10.83
C GLU A 86 -12.55 20.73 -11.71
N THR A 87 -12.04 21.07 -12.90
CA THR A 87 -12.80 21.83 -13.90
C THR A 87 -14.03 21.05 -14.36
N MET A 88 -13.91 19.74 -14.56
CA MET A 88 -15.02 18.89 -14.95
C MET A 88 -16.07 18.77 -13.83
N LYS A 89 -15.66 18.62 -12.57
CA LYS A 89 -16.58 18.66 -11.42
C LYS A 89 -17.33 19.99 -11.34
N GLN A 90 -16.64 21.11 -11.59
CA GLN A 90 -17.25 22.43 -11.60
C GLN A 90 -18.30 22.55 -12.70
N MET A 91 -17.99 22.10 -13.93
CA MET A 91 -18.95 22.09 -15.04
C MET A 91 -20.18 21.22 -14.75
N ILE A 92 -19.97 20.07 -14.12
CA ILE A 92 -21.06 19.18 -13.71
C ILE A 92 -21.93 19.86 -12.63
N ALA A 93 -21.32 20.48 -11.62
CA ALA A 93 -22.03 21.20 -10.57
C ALA A 93 -22.85 22.39 -11.13
N GLU A 94 -22.29 23.12 -12.10
CA GLU A 94 -22.98 24.20 -12.81
C GLU A 94 -24.15 23.69 -13.66
N ALA A 95 -23.98 22.55 -14.34
CA ALA A 95 -25.06 21.90 -15.09
C ALA A 95 -26.20 21.44 -14.17
N TYR A 96 -25.89 20.90 -12.98
CA TYR A 96 -26.89 20.57 -11.97
C TYR A 96 -27.60 21.81 -11.40
N ALA A 97 -26.88 22.92 -11.21
CA ALA A 97 -27.46 24.18 -10.74
C ALA A 97 -28.36 24.86 -11.78
N HIS A 98 -28.05 24.73 -13.07
CA HIS A 98 -28.82 25.36 -14.15
C HIS A 98 -30.12 24.62 -14.50
N ASN A 99 -30.22 23.32 -14.18
CA ASN A 99 -31.42 22.49 -14.37
C ASN A 99 -32.30 22.37 -13.12
N ALA A 100 -32.02 23.12 -12.05
CA ALA A 100 -32.78 23.06 -10.81
C ALA A 100 -34.10 23.87 -10.90
N GLN A 101 -35.22 23.19 -11.20
CA GLN A 101 -36.55 23.63 -10.72
C GLN A 101 -36.68 23.33 -9.22
N PRO A 102 -37.39 24.17 -8.44
CA PRO A 102 -37.45 24.00 -6.99
C PRO A 102 -38.40 22.85 -6.65
N ALA A 103 -37.83 21.69 -6.30
CA ALA A 103 -38.54 20.62 -5.61
C ALA A 103 -37.98 20.53 -4.19
N ALA A 104 -38.47 21.41 -3.33
CA ALA A 104 -38.48 21.16 -1.90
C ALA A 104 -39.48 20.02 -1.63
N GLU A 105 -39.12 18.78 -1.94
CA GLU A 105 -39.83 17.59 -1.47
C GLU A 105 -38.90 16.38 -1.49
N ALA A 106 -38.66 15.84 -0.29
CA ALA A 106 -38.03 14.57 0.06
C ALA A 106 -36.50 14.42 -0.05
N ALA A 107 -35.88 14.31 1.12
CA ALA A 107 -34.66 13.54 1.31
C ALA A 107 -34.83 12.12 0.74
N GLN A 108 -34.12 11.83 -0.35
CA GLN A 108 -33.91 10.48 -0.84
C GLN A 108 -32.40 10.31 -1.07
N GLU A 109 -31.79 9.36 -0.35
CA GLU A 109 -30.48 8.79 -0.69
C GLU A 109 -30.45 8.42 -2.18
N PRO A 110 -29.30 8.53 -2.88
CA PRO A 110 -29.25 8.29 -4.32
C PRO A 110 -29.70 6.85 -4.64
N GLN A 111 -30.96 6.71 -5.07
CA GLN A 111 -31.51 5.46 -5.55
C GLN A 111 -30.97 5.18 -6.96
N GLN A 112 -30.43 3.97 -7.11
CA GLN A 112 -30.10 3.23 -8.34
C GLN A 112 -30.73 3.78 -9.62
N THR A 113 -29.94 4.47 -10.44
CA THR A 113 -30.28 4.73 -11.84
C THR A 113 -30.00 3.48 -12.67
N ALA A 114 -31.00 2.60 -12.75
CA ALA A 114 -31.02 1.48 -13.68
C ALA A 114 -31.15 2.00 -15.11
N GLN A 115 -30.04 2.07 -15.86
CA GLN A 115 -30.08 2.49 -17.27
C GLN A 115 -29.76 1.40 -18.30
N ALA A 116 -29.58 0.16 -17.86
CA ALA A 116 -29.74 -1.03 -18.69
C ALA A 116 -30.28 -2.13 -17.77
N GLY A 117 -30.91 -3.17 -18.29
CA GLY A 117 -31.41 -4.30 -17.49
C GLY A 117 -30.30 -5.15 -16.83
N VAL A 118 -29.17 -4.54 -16.47
CA VAL A 118 -28.01 -5.12 -15.80
C VAL A 118 -27.79 -4.35 -14.49
N ARG A 119 -27.70 -5.07 -13.37
CA ARG A 119 -27.47 -4.47 -12.04
C ARG A 119 -26.67 -5.39 -11.14
N ILE A 120 -25.93 -4.81 -10.20
CA ILE A 120 -25.34 -5.53 -9.07
C ILE A 120 -26.47 -5.87 -8.11
N ILE A 121 -26.64 -7.16 -7.79
CA ILE A 121 -27.69 -7.67 -6.90
C ILE A 121 -27.18 -8.23 -5.58
N GLY A 122 -25.87 -8.45 -5.47
CA GLY A 122 -25.27 -8.98 -4.26
C GLY A 122 -23.77 -8.75 -4.25
N VAL A 123 -23.25 -8.54 -3.05
CA VAL A 123 -21.83 -8.45 -2.78
C VAL A 123 -21.51 -9.30 -1.57
N GLN A 124 -20.34 -9.92 -1.57
CA GLN A 124 -19.72 -10.52 -0.41
C GLN A 124 -18.28 -10.01 -0.39
N PHE A 125 -17.98 -9.12 0.54
CA PHE A 125 -16.61 -8.61 0.71
C PHE A 125 -15.89 -9.32 1.86
N GLU A 126 -16.62 -9.84 2.84
CA GLU A 126 -16.04 -10.63 3.93
C GLU A 126 -15.92 -12.13 3.55
N GLY A 127 -14.71 -12.60 3.26
CA GLY A 127 -14.38 -14.01 3.24
C GLY A 127 -13.86 -14.47 4.62
N PRO A 128 -14.14 -15.71 5.06
CA PRO A 128 -13.65 -16.22 6.35
C PRO A 128 -12.11 -16.35 6.46
N SER A 129 -11.38 -16.20 5.33
CA SER A 129 -9.93 -16.06 5.25
C SER A 129 -9.55 -15.41 3.90
N ASP A 130 -9.67 -14.08 3.75
CA ASP A 130 -9.48 -13.38 2.46
C ASP A 130 -8.13 -13.68 1.78
N ARG A 131 -7.07 -13.88 2.57
CA ARG A 131 -5.73 -14.25 2.05
C ARG A 131 -5.61 -15.71 1.57
N GLU A 132 -6.37 -16.62 2.16
CA GLU A 132 -6.27 -18.07 1.84
C GLU A 132 -7.36 -18.50 0.86
N ASN A 133 -8.48 -17.76 0.82
CA ASN A 133 -9.58 -17.97 -0.10
C ASN A 133 -10.09 -16.64 -0.69
N PRO A 134 -9.39 -16.06 -1.67
CA PRO A 134 -9.86 -14.85 -2.37
C PRO A 134 -11.17 -15.04 -3.15
N ASN A 135 -11.64 -16.28 -3.32
CA ASN A 135 -12.98 -16.56 -3.88
C ASN A 135 -14.09 -16.50 -2.81
N GLY A 136 -13.75 -16.22 -1.55
CA GLY A 136 -14.71 -15.83 -0.51
C GLY A 136 -15.37 -14.49 -0.81
N GLU A 137 -14.67 -13.63 -1.57
CA GLU A 137 -15.17 -12.35 -2.03
C GLU A 137 -15.76 -12.45 -3.44
N TRP A 138 -16.93 -11.84 -3.65
CA TRP A 138 -17.59 -11.82 -4.95
C TRP A 138 -18.60 -10.70 -5.12
N VAL A 139 -18.87 -10.37 -6.38
CA VAL A 139 -19.98 -9.50 -6.80
C VAL A 139 -20.91 -10.31 -7.71
N GLU A 140 -22.21 -10.31 -7.41
CA GLU A 140 -23.24 -10.93 -8.23
C GLU A 140 -23.99 -9.86 -9.03
N ILE A 141 -24.05 -10.09 -10.33
CA ILE A 141 -24.68 -9.21 -11.31
C ILE A 141 -25.80 -9.98 -11.99
N GLU A 142 -26.93 -9.33 -12.18
CA GLU A 142 -28.10 -9.86 -12.88
C GLU A 142 -28.36 -9.05 -14.13
N GLY A 143 -28.63 -9.73 -15.25
CA GLY A 143 -29.14 -9.09 -16.46
C GLY A 143 -29.45 -10.09 -17.56
N TYR A 144 -30.00 -9.63 -18.68
CA TYR A 144 -30.39 -10.52 -19.77
C TYR A 144 -30.19 -9.91 -21.15
N GLY A 145 -29.46 -10.61 -22.02
CA GLY A 145 -29.26 -10.26 -23.42
C GLY A 145 -28.31 -9.08 -23.68
N VAL A 146 -27.65 -8.55 -22.65
CA VAL A 146 -26.72 -7.42 -22.79
C VAL A 146 -25.32 -7.94 -23.07
N ASN A 147 -24.71 -7.43 -24.14
CA ASN A 147 -23.30 -7.66 -24.42
C ASN A 147 -22.46 -6.76 -23.51
N MET A 148 -21.72 -7.38 -22.58
CA MET A 148 -20.86 -6.69 -21.63
C MET A 148 -19.39 -6.74 -22.02
N SER A 149 -19.06 -7.07 -23.28
CA SER A 149 -17.66 -7.04 -23.75
C SER A 149 -17.02 -5.70 -23.44
N GLY A 150 -15.88 -5.72 -22.73
CA GLY A 150 -15.15 -4.50 -22.36
C GLY A 150 -15.78 -3.66 -21.25
N TRP A 151 -16.92 -4.06 -20.67
CA TRP A 151 -17.44 -3.44 -19.45
C TRP A 151 -16.46 -3.62 -18.30
N MET A 152 -16.59 -2.78 -17.27
CA MET A 152 -15.67 -2.77 -16.13
C MET A 152 -16.40 -2.90 -14.81
N LEU A 153 -15.92 -3.76 -13.93
CA LEU A 153 -16.28 -3.78 -12.51
C LEU A 153 -15.07 -3.29 -11.71
N CYS A 154 -15.27 -2.24 -10.90
CA CYS A 154 -14.21 -1.58 -10.13
C CYS A 154 -14.51 -1.55 -8.63
N ASP A 155 -13.45 -1.52 -7.84
CA ASP A 155 -13.48 -1.16 -6.41
C ASP A 155 -13.61 0.36 -6.21
N GLY A 156 -13.80 0.80 -4.96
CA GLY A 156 -14.18 2.19 -4.63
C GLY A 156 -13.16 3.25 -5.07
N ASP A 157 -11.87 2.89 -5.06
CA ASP A 157 -10.77 3.77 -5.50
C ASP A 157 -10.36 3.53 -6.97
N ASN A 158 -11.07 2.66 -7.71
CA ASN A 158 -10.68 2.16 -9.03
C ASN A 158 -9.24 1.59 -9.10
N LYS A 159 -8.69 1.11 -7.98
CA LYS A 159 -7.37 0.48 -7.92
C LYS A 159 -7.39 -0.88 -8.58
N HIS A 160 -8.53 -1.57 -8.51
CA HIS A 160 -8.73 -2.88 -9.10
C HIS A 160 -9.85 -2.80 -10.14
N VAL A 161 -9.52 -3.19 -11.38
CA VAL A 161 -10.46 -3.24 -12.50
C VAL A 161 -10.60 -4.66 -13.04
N PHE A 162 -11.83 -5.15 -13.13
CA PHE A 162 -12.19 -6.38 -13.85
C PHE A 162 -12.81 -5.99 -15.18
N THR A 163 -12.20 -6.42 -16.28
CA THR A 163 -12.78 -6.24 -17.61
C THR A 163 -13.51 -7.50 -18.04
N PHE A 164 -14.77 -7.35 -18.42
CA PHE A 164 -15.57 -8.45 -18.94
C PHE A 164 -15.01 -8.94 -20.29
N PRO A 165 -14.86 -10.27 -20.49
CA PRO A 165 -14.25 -10.82 -21.69
C PRO A 165 -15.01 -10.47 -22.98
N ASP A 166 -14.29 -10.44 -24.09
CA ASP A 166 -14.88 -10.29 -25.41
C ASP A 166 -15.92 -11.37 -25.68
N GLY A 167 -17.07 -10.95 -26.22
CA GLY A 167 -18.22 -11.79 -26.51
C GLY A 167 -19.05 -12.20 -25.28
N PHE A 168 -18.77 -11.66 -24.08
CA PHE A 168 -19.56 -11.99 -22.90
C PHE A 168 -20.96 -11.36 -22.98
N ILE A 169 -21.99 -12.20 -23.05
CA ILE A 169 -23.39 -11.78 -23.01
C ILE A 169 -24.02 -12.34 -21.74
N ILE A 170 -24.60 -11.46 -20.94
CA ILE A 170 -25.24 -11.87 -19.68
C ILE A 170 -26.62 -12.48 -19.93
N HIS A 171 -26.88 -13.64 -19.32
CA HIS A 171 -28.14 -14.38 -19.42
C HIS A 171 -28.55 -14.92 -18.04
N GLY A 172 -29.01 -14.03 -17.16
CA GLY A 172 -29.36 -14.32 -15.78
C GLY A 172 -28.32 -13.78 -14.81
N LYS A 173 -27.93 -14.60 -13.82
CA LYS A 173 -26.99 -14.21 -12.76
C LYS A 173 -25.57 -14.66 -13.09
N VAL A 174 -24.62 -13.75 -12.92
CA VAL A 174 -23.19 -14.02 -13.00
C VAL A 174 -22.52 -13.58 -11.70
N LYS A 175 -21.65 -14.44 -11.16
CA LYS A 175 -20.77 -14.09 -10.05
C LYS A 175 -19.36 -13.83 -10.55
N VAL A 176 -18.80 -12.69 -10.18
CA VAL A 176 -17.40 -12.33 -10.38
C VAL A 176 -16.67 -12.56 -9.05
N PHE A 177 -15.77 -13.53 -9.02
CA PHE A 177 -14.96 -13.87 -7.85
C PHE A 177 -13.59 -13.18 -7.95
N SER A 178 -13.05 -12.68 -6.84
CA SER A 178 -11.76 -11.98 -6.83
C SER A 178 -10.57 -12.90 -7.16
N GLY A 179 -10.63 -14.16 -6.74
CA GLY A 179 -9.54 -15.12 -6.90
C GLY A 179 -9.43 -15.78 -8.27
N LYS A 180 -8.67 -16.88 -8.31
CA LYS A 180 -8.43 -17.68 -9.53
C LYS A 180 -9.55 -18.70 -9.76
N GLY A 181 -9.79 -19.00 -11.03
CA GLY A 181 -10.69 -20.04 -11.48
C GLY A 181 -10.83 -20.06 -13.01
N ARG A 182 -11.74 -20.90 -13.51
CA ARG A 182 -12.04 -21.01 -14.94
C ARG A 182 -13.36 -20.29 -15.23
N ASN A 183 -13.32 -19.31 -16.12
CA ASN A 183 -14.51 -18.57 -16.53
C ASN A 183 -15.54 -19.50 -17.19
N THR A 184 -16.80 -19.24 -16.90
CA THR A 184 -18.01 -19.85 -17.46
C THR A 184 -19.05 -18.74 -17.70
N SER A 185 -20.21 -19.08 -18.24
CA SER A 185 -21.30 -18.10 -18.44
C SER A 185 -21.84 -17.48 -17.15
N SER A 186 -21.76 -18.18 -16.01
CA SER A 186 -22.31 -17.72 -14.72
C SER A 186 -21.26 -17.48 -13.63
N ARG A 187 -19.99 -17.77 -13.92
CA ARG A 187 -18.88 -17.60 -12.97
C ARG A 187 -17.67 -17.04 -13.70
N LEU A 188 -17.24 -15.86 -13.29
CA LEU A 188 -16.05 -15.17 -13.78
C LEU A 188 -15.06 -15.02 -12.64
N PHE A 189 -13.77 -15.02 -12.99
CA PHE A 189 -12.69 -14.98 -12.01
C PHE A 189 -11.70 -13.88 -12.40
N TRP A 190 -11.48 -12.96 -11.47
CA TRP A 190 -10.56 -11.83 -11.64
C TRP A 190 -9.09 -12.28 -11.67
N LYS A 191 -8.80 -13.47 -11.13
CA LYS A 191 -7.46 -14.07 -11.03
C LYS A 191 -6.47 -13.19 -10.25
N ASN A 192 -6.98 -12.34 -9.36
CA ASN A 192 -6.14 -11.52 -8.52
C ASN A 192 -5.52 -12.40 -7.40
N PRO A 193 -4.19 -12.33 -7.17
CA PRO A 193 -3.55 -13.06 -6.08
C PRO A 193 -3.82 -12.47 -4.70
N THR A 194 -4.37 -11.26 -4.60
CA THR A 194 -4.67 -10.58 -3.33
C THR A 194 -6.16 -10.27 -3.20
N PRO A 195 -6.66 -10.14 -1.95
CA PRO A 195 -7.98 -9.55 -1.66
C PRO A 195 -8.18 -8.25 -2.45
N ILE A 196 -9.39 -8.07 -2.98
CA ILE A 196 -9.74 -6.88 -3.78
C ILE A 196 -10.59 -5.94 -2.95
N TRP A 197 -11.52 -6.49 -2.17
CA TRP A 197 -12.50 -5.69 -1.46
C TRP A 197 -12.04 -5.45 -0.01
N ASN A 198 -12.12 -4.21 0.44
CA ASN A 198 -11.97 -3.84 1.83
C ASN A 198 -13.30 -4.03 2.57
N ASN A 199 -13.22 -4.42 3.83
CA ASN A 199 -14.38 -4.88 4.59
C ASN A 199 -15.24 -3.75 5.17
N GLU A 200 -14.75 -2.51 5.20
CA GLU A 200 -15.38 -1.43 5.97
C GLU A 200 -16.09 -0.37 5.10
N GLU A 201 -15.63 -0.10 3.86
CA GLU A 201 -16.17 1.02 3.06
C GLU A 201 -16.24 0.79 1.55
N ASP A 202 -15.91 -0.40 1.05
CA ASP A 202 -15.78 -0.57 -0.39
C ASP A 202 -17.10 -0.50 -1.17
N ILE A 203 -16.93 -0.02 -2.40
CA ILE A 203 -17.99 0.22 -3.36
C ILE A 203 -17.70 -0.60 -4.60
N ALA A 204 -18.59 -1.52 -4.95
CA ALA A 204 -18.58 -2.16 -6.26
C ALA A 204 -19.27 -1.24 -7.26
N THR A 205 -18.56 -0.80 -8.29
CA THR A 205 -19.09 0.05 -9.36
C THR A 205 -18.97 -0.65 -10.71
N LEU A 206 -20.09 -0.79 -11.42
CA LEU A 206 -20.16 -1.37 -12.76
C LEU A 206 -20.28 -0.25 -13.80
N PHE A 207 -19.39 -0.27 -14.78
CA PHE A 207 -19.33 0.69 -15.87
C PHE A 207 -19.55 0.01 -17.23
N ASP A 208 -20.19 0.73 -18.15
CA ASP A 208 -20.20 0.36 -19.57
C ASP A 208 -18.90 0.81 -20.29
N THR A 209 -18.80 0.50 -21.57
CA THR A 209 -17.63 0.86 -22.40
C THR A 209 -17.45 2.36 -22.63
N GLN A 210 -18.46 3.18 -22.34
CA GLN A 210 -18.40 4.65 -22.45
C GLN A 210 -18.03 5.30 -21.11
N GLY A 211 -17.87 4.49 -20.05
CA GLY A 211 -17.58 4.97 -18.70
C GLY A 211 -18.83 5.41 -17.94
N ASN A 212 -20.04 5.11 -18.42
CA ASN A 212 -21.26 5.40 -17.66
C ASN A 212 -21.39 4.41 -16.51
N VAL A 213 -21.76 4.89 -15.32
CA VAL A 213 -22.09 4.04 -14.17
C VAL A 213 -23.44 3.38 -14.44
N ILE A 214 -23.43 2.05 -14.54
CA ILE A 214 -24.63 1.23 -14.73
C ILE A 214 -25.22 0.80 -13.39
N SER A 215 -24.37 0.46 -12.41
CA SER A 215 -24.82 0.02 -11.09
C SER A 215 -23.72 0.22 -10.06
N GLN A 216 -24.10 0.56 -8.82
CA GLN A 216 -23.17 0.78 -7.72
C GLN A 216 -23.76 0.28 -6.40
N VAL A 217 -22.97 -0.44 -5.60
CA VAL A 217 -23.38 -1.00 -4.30
C VAL A 217 -22.25 -0.87 -3.28
N ARG A 218 -22.56 -0.50 -2.04
CA ARG A 218 -21.63 -0.43 -0.89
C ARG A 218 -21.74 -1.66 0.02
N SER A 219 -20.71 -1.92 0.80
CA SER A 219 -20.64 -3.04 1.78
C SER A 219 -21.75 -3.05 2.86
N ALA A 220 -22.50 -1.97 3.08
CA ALA A 220 -23.51 -1.90 4.13
C ALA A 220 -24.90 -2.44 3.68
N LYS A 221 -25.32 -3.57 4.27
CA LYS A 221 -26.67 -4.16 4.28
C LYS A 221 -27.26 -4.58 2.93
N VAL A 222 -26.83 -5.74 2.42
CA VAL A 222 -27.79 -6.62 1.74
C VAL A 222 -28.48 -7.46 2.81
N HIS A 223 -29.49 -6.87 3.49
CA HIS A 223 -30.41 -7.68 4.30
C HIS A 223 -31.10 -8.69 3.37
N ASN A 224 -31.17 -9.93 3.84
CA ASN A 224 -31.87 -11.05 3.23
C ASN A 224 -33.15 -10.59 2.50
N PHE A 225 -33.20 -10.80 1.18
CA PHE A 225 -34.48 -11.03 0.53
C PHE A 225 -34.94 -12.43 0.97
N GLU A 226 -35.59 -12.50 2.13
CA GLU A 226 -36.47 -13.63 2.43
C GLU A 226 -37.57 -13.64 1.36
N ILE A 227 -37.54 -14.67 0.51
CA ILE A 227 -38.68 -15.02 -0.32
C ILE A 227 -39.76 -15.50 0.64
N LEU A 228 -40.72 -14.64 0.97
CA LEU A 228 -42.01 -15.10 1.46
C LEU A 228 -42.72 -15.76 0.28
N ALA A 229 -42.74 -17.10 0.33
CA ALA A 229 -43.63 -17.94 -0.46
C ALA A 229 -45.05 -17.87 0.11
#